data_AF-A0A1B2HSV8-F1
#
_entry.id   AF-A0A1B2HSV8-F1
#
_cell.length_a   1.000
_cell.length_b   1.000
_cell.length_c   1.000
_cell.angle_alpha   90.00
_cell.angle_beta   90.00
_cell.angle_gamma   90.00
#
_symmetry.space_group_name_H-M   'P 1'
#
loop_
_entity.id
_entity.type
_entity.pdbx_description
1 polymer ?
#
loop_
_entity_poly.entity_id
_entity_poly.type
_entity_poly.pdbx_seq_one_letter_code
_entity_poly.pdbx_strand_id
1 'polypeptide(L)'
;MRHSSLDQAIRDALASIRATSGTDLELGAERARRCLAHAVMIAPDAPQQALAHIAAADEHLEYGELAEARTLLTAARSFLHSRRAVVAARA
;
A
#
# COMPACT_ATOMS: atom_id res chain seq x y z
N MET A 1 6.53 2.32 16.89
CA MET A 1 6.82 1.26 15.89
C MET A 1 5.55 0.56 15.39
N ARG A 2 4.38 1.21 15.31
CA ARG A 2 3.07 0.54 15.10
C ARG A 2 2.60 0.39 13.64
N HIS A 3 3.39 0.82 12.64
CA HIS A 3 3.01 0.74 11.22
C HIS A 3 4.02 -0.03 10.36
N SER A 4 4.99 -0.71 10.97
CA SER A 4 6.04 -1.42 10.24
C SER A 4 5.50 -2.55 9.35
N SER A 5 4.44 -3.24 9.79
CA SER A 5 3.79 -4.30 9.02
C SER A 5 3.06 -3.76 7.79
N LEU A 6 2.30 -2.67 7.92
CA LEU A 6 1.57 -2.06 6.81
C LEU A 6 2.51 -1.42 5.79
N ASP A 7 3.54 -0.71 6.26
CA ASP A 7 4.56 -0.14 5.36
C ASP A 7 5.34 -1.25 4.64
N GLN A 8 5.68 -2.36 5.31
CA GLN A 8 6.33 -3.50 4.66
C GLN A 8 5.41 -4.13 3.61
N ALA A 9 4.13 -4.34 3.91
CA ALA A 9 3.17 -4.87 2.95
C ALA A 9 3.01 -3.98 1.72
N ILE A 10 3.01 -2.64 1.89
CA ILE A 10 2.99 -1.70 0.76
C ILE A 10 4.25 -1.86 -0.09
N ARG A 11 5.44 -2.01 0.52
CA ARG A 11 6.68 -2.23 -0.25
C ARG A 11 6.66 -3.56 -1.00
N ASP A 12 6.16 -4.62 -0.38
CA ASP A 12 6.06 -5.95 -0.99
C ASP A 12 5.07 -5.95 -2.16
N ALA A 13 3.94 -5.24 -2.02
CA ALA A 13 2.98 -5.01 -3.09
C ALA A 13 3.62 -4.22 -4.26
N LEU A 14 4.32 -3.11 -3.97
CA LEU A 14 5.04 -2.32 -4.97
C LEU A 14 6.13 -3.13 -5.70
N ALA A 15 6.83 -4.03 -4.99
CA ALA A 15 7.82 -4.91 -5.59
C ALA A 15 7.16 -5.96 -6.50
N SER A 16 6.05 -6.54 -6.06
CA SER A 16 5.29 -7.54 -6.82
C SER A 16 4.80 -6.96 -8.14
N ILE A 17 4.15 -5.79 -8.15
CA ILE A 17 3.62 -5.19 -9.38
C ILE A 17 4.70 -4.62 -10.31
N ARG A 18 5.90 -4.32 -9.79
CA ARG A 18 7.03 -3.82 -10.61
C ARG A 18 7.74 -4.95 -11.36
N ALA A 19 7.81 -6.14 -10.77
CA ALA A 19 8.52 -7.28 -11.34
C ALA A 19 7.70 -8.04 -12.40
N THR A 20 6.42 -7.71 -12.52
CA THR A 20 5.49 -8.46 -13.32
C THR A 20 5.25 -7.80 -14.69
N SER A 21 5.43 -8.58 -15.76
CA SER A 21 5.17 -8.17 -17.14
C SER A 21 4.60 -9.35 -17.93
N GLY A 22 3.67 -9.07 -18.86
CA GLY A 22 3.07 -10.12 -19.70
C GLY A 22 2.04 -10.97 -18.96
N THR A 23 2.04 -12.29 -19.17
CA THR A 23 1.03 -13.23 -18.65
C THR A 23 0.97 -13.33 -17.12
N ASP A 24 1.98 -12.81 -16.41
CA ASP A 24 2.06 -12.89 -14.95
C ASP A 24 1.34 -11.74 -14.22
N LEU A 25 0.78 -10.75 -14.95
CA LEU A 25 0.17 -9.52 -14.40
C LEU A 25 -0.89 -9.81 -13.35
N GLU A 26 -1.80 -10.73 -13.64
CA GLU A 26 -2.86 -11.13 -12.72
C GLU A 26 -2.31 -11.79 -11.44
N LEU A 27 -1.27 -12.61 -11.57
CA LEU A 27 -0.63 -13.27 -10.43
C LEU A 27 0.08 -12.26 -9.52
N GLY A 28 0.77 -11.28 -10.11
CA GLY A 28 1.41 -10.18 -9.39
C GLY A 28 0.40 -9.29 -8.65
N ALA A 29 -0.71 -8.94 -9.32
CA ALA A 29 -1.79 -8.17 -8.73
C ALA A 29 -2.47 -8.91 -7.58
N GLU A 30 -2.83 -10.17 -7.78
CA GLU A 30 -3.46 -11.00 -6.76
C GLU A 30 -2.56 -11.19 -5.53
N ARG A 31 -1.24 -11.35 -5.73
CA ARG A 31 -0.29 -11.41 -4.61
C ARG A 31 -0.25 -10.09 -3.83
N ALA A 32 -0.23 -8.95 -4.54
CA ALA A 32 -0.25 -7.63 -3.93
C ALA A 32 -1.53 -7.42 -3.09
N ARG A 33 -2.72 -7.75 -3.63
CA ARG A 33 -4.00 -7.66 -2.90
C ARG A 33 -4.00 -8.47 -1.61
N ARG A 34 -3.55 -9.73 -1.67
CA ARG A 34 -3.48 -10.60 -0.48
C ARG A 34 -2.57 -10.05 0.62
N CYS A 35 -1.40 -9.51 0.24
CA CYS A 35 -0.50 -8.87 1.18
C CYS A 35 -1.13 -7.64 1.84
N LEU A 36 -1.81 -6.79 1.06
CA LEU A 36 -2.44 -5.57 1.55
C LEU A 36 -3.64 -5.86 2.45
N ALA A 37 -4.53 -6.77 2.06
CA ALA A 37 -5.72 -7.13 2.83
C ALA A 37 -5.36 -7.63 4.24
N HIS A 38 -4.37 -8.53 4.34
CA HIS A 38 -3.89 -9.01 5.63
C HIS A 38 -3.29 -7.88 6.47
N ALA A 39 -2.49 -6.99 5.84
CA ALA A 39 -1.82 -5.91 6.54
C ALA A 39 -2.78 -4.83 7.07
N VAL A 40 -3.86 -4.54 6.34
CA VAL A 40 -4.91 -3.61 6.78
C VAL A 40 -5.64 -4.16 8.00
N MET A 41 -5.98 -5.45 8.01
CA MET A 41 -6.67 -6.11 9.14
C MET A 41 -5.88 -6.02 10.45
N ILE A 42 -4.55 -6.08 10.38
CA ILE A 42 -3.67 -6.03 11.56
C ILE A 42 -3.19 -4.61 11.91
N ALA A 43 -3.61 -3.58 11.16
CA ALA A 43 -3.20 -2.20 11.35
C ALA A 43 -4.40 -1.24 11.52
N PRO A 44 -5.30 -1.47 12.50
CA PRO A 44 -6.48 -0.64 12.71
C PRO A 44 -6.15 0.82 13.09
N ASP A 45 -4.97 1.05 13.69
CA ASP A 45 -4.48 2.38 14.08
C ASP A 45 -3.85 3.16 12.90
N ALA A 46 -3.82 2.60 11.68
CA ALA A 46 -3.23 3.26 10.53
C ALA A 46 -3.99 4.55 10.16
N PRO A 47 -3.31 5.57 9.62
CA PRO A 47 -3.98 6.78 9.15
C PRO A 47 -5.08 6.45 8.15
N GLN A 48 -6.29 6.98 8.35
CA GLN A 48 -7.44 6.73 7.46
C GLN A 48 -7.12 7.10 6.00
N GLN A 49 -6.33 8.14 5.77
CA GLN A 49 -5.87 8.53 4.44
C GLN A 49 -5.03 7.42 3.78
N ALA A 50 -4.16 6.75 4.54
CA ALA A 50 -3.38 5.62 4.02
C ALA A 50 -4.30 4.45 3.67
N LEU A 51 -5.26 4.13 4.55
CA LEU A 51 -6.23 3.06 4.33
C LEU A 51 -7.11 3.31 3.10
N ALA A 52 -7.59 4.54 2.89
CA ALA A 52 -8.37 4.91 1.73
C ALA A 52 -7.58 4.75 0.41
N HIS A 53 -6.30 5.14 0.41
CA HIS A 53 -5.44 4.94 -0.77
C HIS A 53 -5.14 3.45 -1.02
N ILE A 54 -5.03 2.63 0.03
CA ILE A 54 -4.86 1.18 -0.13
C ILE A 54 -6.13 0.55 -0.71
N ALA A 55 -7.31 0.94 -0.24
CA ALA A 55 -8.59 0.44 -0.77
C ALA A 55 -8.75 0.80 -2.25
N ALA A 56 -8.49 2.07 -2.63
CA ALA A 56 -8.51 2.47 -4.04
C ALA A 56 -7.46 1.71 -4.86
N ALA A 57 -6.26 1.48 -4.33
CA ALA A 57 -5.24 0.69 -5.03
C ALA A 57 -5.70 -0.76 -5.25
N ASP A 58 -6.43 -1.36 -4.32
CA ASP A 58 -6.98 -2.71 -4.43
C ASP A 58 -7.98 -2.84 -5.58
N GLU A 59 -8.84 -1.83 -5.76
CA GLU A 59 -9.76 -1.73 -6.91
C GLU A 59 -8.96 -1.69 -8.23
N HIS A 60 -7.94 -0.86 -8.35
CA HIS A 60 -7.09 -0.81 -9.54
C HIS A 60 -6.35 -2.13 -9.81
N LEU A 61 -5.92 -2.84 -8.76
CA LEU A 61 -5.29 -4.16 -8.90
C LEU A 61 -6.26 -5.21 -9.44
N GLU A 62 -7.55 -5.13 -9.07
CA GLU A 62 -8.60 -6.00 -9.61
C GLU A 62 -8.77 -5.84 -11.13
N TYR A 63 -8.61 -4.62 -11.65
CA TYR A 63 -8.74 -4.32 -13.08
C TYR A 63 -7.39 -4.33 -13.84
N GLY A 64 -6.29 -4.69 -13.19
CA GLY A 64 -4.95 -4.73 -13.82
C GLY A 64 -4.33 -3.35 -14.09
N GLU A 65 -4.86 -2.29 -13.46
CA GLU A 65 -4.43 -0.89 -13.59
C GLU A 65 -3.20 -0.63 -12.70
N LEU A 66 -2.07 -1.25 -13.05
CA LEU A 66 -0.88 -1.28 -12.19
C LEU A 66 -0.22 0.09 -11.98
N ALA A 67 -0.35 1.02 -12.94
CA ALA A 67 0.26 2.35 -12.83
C ALA A 67 -0.47 3.20 -11.78
N GLU A 68 -1.80 3.11 -11.76
CA GLU A 68 -2.73 3.73 -10.84
C GLU A 68 -2.56 3.15 -9.44
N ALA A 69 -2.58 1.81 -9.34
CA ALA A 69 -2.33 1.09 -8.09
C ALA A 69 -0.97 1.50 -7.47
N ARG A 70 0.10 1.58 -8.29
CA ARG A 70 1.42 2.00 -7.83
C ARG A 70 1.43 3.43 -7.30
N THR A 71 0.71 4.33 -7.96
CA THR A 71 0.60 5.75 -7.56
C THR A 71 -0.06 5.86 -6.19
N LEU A 72 -1.18 5.17 -6.01
CA LEU A 72 -1.94 5.16 -4.76
C LEU A 72 -1.17 4.51 -3.61
N LEU A 73 -0.49 3.38 -3.85
CA LEU A 73 0.36 2.73 -2.84
C LEU A 73 1.54 3.62 -2.42
N THR A 74 2.12 4.37 -3.37
CA THR A 74 3.18 5.35 -3.05
C THR A 74 2.64 6.48 -2.17
N ALA A 75 1.45 7.00 -2.49
CA ALA A 75 0.78 8.02 -1.69
C ALA A 75 0.42 7.49 -0.28
N ALA A 76 -0.17 6.29 -0.19
CA ALA A 76 -0.50 5.63 1.08
C ALA A 76 0.71 5.57 2.02
N ARG A 77 1.87 5.18 1.47
CA ARG A 77 3.12 5.09 2.20
C ARG A 77 3.60 6.43 2.75
N SER A 78 3.37 7.54 2.04
CA SER A 78 3.74 8.87 2.52
C SER A 78 3.01 9.25 3.81
N PHE A 79 1.72 8.92 3.93
CA PHE A 79 0.92 9.18 5.13
C PHE A 79 1.41 8.41 6.37
N LEU A 80 2.00 7.22 6.18
CA LEU A 80 2.60 6.44 7.26
C LEU A 80 3.86 7.10 7.83
N HIS A 81 4.60 7.84 7.01
CA HIS A 81 5.84 8.50 7.40
C HIS A 81 5.61 9.95 7.88
N SER A 82 4.58 10.64 7.37
CA SER A 82 4.26 12.03 7.73
C SER A 82 3.88 12.23 9.20
N ARG A 83 3.38 11.19 9.91
CA ARG A 83 3.19 11.26 11.37
C ARG A 83 4.48 11.43 12.17
N ARG A 84 5.65 11.16 11.57
CA ARG A 84 6.95 11.41 12.21
C ARG A 84 7.38 12.88 12.13
N ALA A 85 6.81 13.67 11.22
CA ALA A 85 7.16 15.08 11.05
C ALA A 85 6.28 16.03 11.90
N VAL A 86 5.00 15.70 12.10
CA VAL A 86 4.06 16.61 12.79
C VAL A 86 4.32 16.71 14.31
N VAL A 87 4.93 15.71 14.94
CA VAL A 87 5.28 15.76 16.38
C VAL A 87 6.53 16.61 16.64
N ALA A 88 7.42 16.79 15.65
CA ALA A 88 8.64 17.59 15.81
C ALA A 88 8.43 19.11 15.60
N ALA A 89 7.30 19.52 15.02
CA ALA A 89 7.00 20.92 14.73
C ALA A 89 6.18 21.65 15.83
N ARG A 90 6.07 21.04 17.02
CA ARG A 90 5.35 21.61 18.18
C ARG A 90 6.16 21.55 19.49
N ALA A 91 7.49 21.56 19.42
CA ALA A 91 8.37 21.68 20.58
C ALA A 91 9.14 23.00 20.53
#